data_AF-A0A9P9K138-F1
#
_entry.id   AF-A0A9P9K138-F1
#
_cell.length_a   1.000
_cell.length_b   1.000
_cell.length_c   1.000
_cell.angle_alpha   90.00
_cell.angle_beta   90.00
_cell.angle_gamma   90.00
#
_symmetry.space_group_name_H-M   'P 1'
#
loop_
_entity.id
_entity.type
_entity.pdbx_description
1 polymer ?
#
loop_
_entity_poly.entity_id
_entity_poly.type
_entity_poly.pdbx_seq_one_letter_code
_entity_poly.pdbx_strand_id
1 'polypeptide(L)'
;MDQGVVRVLNGGWMDGLTRDAVTRPDTSTILRETLYEPWDLFTRLDKEDATSAEPVTLLHDVCSGHDSSEKNCSVVCTSSDDLFSSWKTLWQCLSLTSLTLANSTFSTLDQHHSGVGNGTSREQIMSALSSFGITNGTDFDGNTVLNLTYECAAASCRDTSMGECSIGQLGPGYFESETIQWIKVYEALEPLCGGLESDFNIDIAGPGVLITYITQTAMVVFAWLFFLLLKVNKFINTSASIFTHLFRKRNPGPNLLTHRVSGLERLERTNLAHATSTFLAELHEAQCFFVVAIEIALINASSRSAIFTGAENWQSLLWNRDSIQFLAGMGAWPIILGQISLRRAELDSIYYLLLSTLALVLAGVAADTAANPDPDRIYKIFQGQNTLEECGGHPSLRTFCVEERESIYWYVFPAASIYAFLGLLTILWWAKIWSLCNSPAWFLRKHKSLSKRQLETWEWIKCVVIKASLLAIHIAEAGALACICFGLAVIRAPLLNLLLRGETGTWSVGQLVAVLIWAPVIAKYAHLAILGVEKGFRPRLSKAFEIVKRSDTRSGSDNEAISLN
;
A
#
# COMPACT_ATOMS: atom_id res chain seq x y z
N MET A 1 -13.36 14.32 -29.41
CA MET A 1 -11.97 14.73 -29.65
C MET A 1 -12.04 16.21 -29.91
N ASP A 2 -11.72 17.02 -28.89
CA ASP A 2 -11.75 18.47 -29.00
C ASP A 2 -10.60 18.91 -29.90
N GLN A 3 -10.94 19.29 -31.13
CA GLN A 3 -9.99 19.72 -32.17
C GLN A 3 -9.64 21.21 -31.99
N GLY A 4 -9.08 21.61 -30.87
CA GLY A 4 -8.68 23.00 -30.60
C GLY A 4 -7.20 23.11 -30.24
N VAL A 5 -6.62 24.31 -30.38
CA VAL A 5 -5.25 24.62 -29.89
C VAL A 5 -5.21 24.79 -28.38
N VAL A 6 -6.35 25.17 -27.79
CA VAL A 6 -6.50 25.43 -26.35
C VAL A 6 -7.67 24.61 -25.82
N ARG A 7 -7.49 24.00 -24.65
CA ARG A 7 -8.53 23.30 -23.88
C ARG A 7 -8.71 24.00 -22.55
N VAL A 8 -9.94 24.39 -22.22
CA VAL A 8 -10.28 24.95 -20.91
C VAL A 8 -11.01 23.90 -20.09
N LEU A 9 -10.48 23.59 -18.91
CA LEU A 9 -11.06 22.63 -17.97
C LEU A 9 -11.75 23.36 -16.82
N ASN A 10 -12.96 22.91 -16.47
CA ASN A 10 -13.64 23.36 -15.26
C ASN A 10 -12.97 22.68 -14.05
N GLY A 11 -12.70 23.46 -12.99
CA GLY A 11 -11.74 23.18 -11.90
C GLY A 11 -11.91 21.93 -11.02
N GLY A 12 -12.64 20.90 -11.46
CA GLY A 12 -12.56 19.56 -10.90
C GLY A 12 -11.43 18.76 -11.54
N TRP A 13 -10.45 18.37 -10.75
CA TRP A 13 -9.57 17.25 -11.11
C TRP A 13 -10.50 16.03 -11.28
N MET A 14 -10.76 15.56 -12.50
CA MET A 14 -11.04 14.12 -12.82
C MET A 14 -11.50 13.82 -14.26
N ASP A 15 -12.04 14.72 -15.09
CA ASP A 15 -12.64 14.28 -16.37
C ASP A 15 -11.88 14.67 -17.66
N GLY A 16 -10.91 15.59 -17.60
CA GLY A 16 -10.27 16.16 -18.81
C GLY A 16 -8.79 15.88 -19.04
N LEU A 17 -8.05 15.50 -18.00
CA LEU A 17 -6.60 15.21 -18.04
C LEU A 17 -6.29 13.70 -18.07
N THR A 18 -7.32 12.86 -17.91
CA THR A 18 -7.14 11.41 -17.76
C THR A 18 -7.47 10.69 -19.05
N ARG A 19 -6.42 10.31 -19.78
CA ARG A 19 -6.49 9.05 -20.54
C ARG A 19 -5.39 8.07 -20.17
N ASP A 20 -4.28 8.54 -19.62
CA ASP A 20 -3.25 7.69 -19.05
C ASP A 20 -3.03 8.05 -17.58
N ALA A 21 -2.74 7.04 -16.78
CA ALA A 21 -2.50 7.12 -15.33
C ALA A 21 -1.20 7.89 -14.95
N VAL A 22 -0.76 8.84 -15.80
CA VAL A 22 0.63 9.30 -15.90
C VAL A 22 0.86 10.76 -15.46
N THR A 23 -0.09 11.68 -15.54
CA THR A 23 0.22 13.11 -15.25
C THR A 23 -0.13 13.52 -13.82
N ARG A 24 0.73 13.15 -12.86
CA ARG A 24 0.77 13.83 -11.56
C ARG A 24 1.29 15.26 -11.81
N PRO A 25 0.69 16.33 -11.25
CA PRO A 25 1.19 17.69 -11.44
C PRO A 25 2.41 17.95 -10.52
N ASP A 26 3.42 17.11 -10.63
CA ASP A 26 4.74 17.36 -10.05
C ASP A 26 5.47 18.44 -10.88
N THR A 27 6.50 19.04 -10.31
CA THR A 27 7.22 20.16 -10.95
C THR A 27 7.70 19.81 -12.37
N SER A 28 8.24 18.61 -12.60
CA SER A 28 8.74 18.22 -13.92
C SER A 28 7.62 18.13 -14.95
N THR A 29 6.48 17.54 -14.55
CA THR A 29 5.29 17.44 -15.39
C THR A 29 4.71 18.83 -15.67
N ILE A 30 4.58 19.71 -14.67
CA ILE A 30 4.08 21.07 -14.90
C ILE A 30 4.96 21.81 -15.91
N LEU A 31 6.29 21.78 -15.74
CA LEU A 31 7.21 22.45 -16.66
C LEU A 31 7.12 21.88 -18.08
N ARG A 32 7.07 20.55 -18.23
CA ARG A 32 6.93 19.90 -19.55
C ARG A 32 5.61 20.28 -20.22
N GLU A 33 4.49 20.11 -19.55
CA GLU A 33 3.15 20.29 -20.10
C GLU A 33 2.79 21.76 -20.36
N THR A 34 3.41 22.71 -19.66
CA THR A 34 3.09 24.15 -19.80
C THR A 34 4.11 24.96 -20.58
N LEU A 35 5.35 24.44 -20.78
CA LEU A 35 6.40 25.12 -21.53
C LEU A 35 6.84 24.33 -22.78
N TYR A 36 7.21 23.06 -22.62
CA TYR A 36 7.73 22.22 -23.72
C TYR A 36 6.63 21.80 -24.69
N GLU A 37 5.56 21.18 -24.21
CA GLU A 37 4.46 20.71 -25.07
C GLU A 37 3.81 21.87 -25.85
N PRO A 38 3.56 23.05 -25.27
CA PRO A 38 3.09 24.21 -26.04
C PRO A 38 4.11 24.71 -27.06
N TRP A 39 5.41 24.73 -26.74
CA TRP A 39 6.44 25.10 -27.72
C TRP A 39 6.44 24.15 -28.93
N ASP A 40 6.40 22.84 -28.67
CA ASP A 40 6.39 21.82 -29.71
C ASP A 40 5.11 21.87 -30.55
N LEU A 41 3.94 22.07 -29.92
CA LEU A 41 2.66 22.33 -30.59
C LEU A 41 2.78 23.51 -31.56
N PHE A 42 3.23 24.68 -31.08
CA PHE A 42 3.31 25.87 -31.93
C PHE A 42 4.38 25.76 -33.01
N THR A 43 5.49 25.09 -32.73
CA THR A 43 6.53 24.80 -33.73
C THR A 43 6.03 23.88 -34.84
N ARG A 44 5.20 22.88 -34.50
CA ARG A 44 4.57 21.98 -35.48
C ARG A 44 3.53 22.71 -36.33
N LEU A 45 2.70 23.54 -35.69
CA LEU A 45 1.76 24.42 -36.40
C LEU A 45 2.49 25.35 -37.36
N ASP A 46 3.60 25.96 -36.93
CA ASP A 46 4.41 26.87 -37.78
C ASP A 46 5.04 26.16 -38.99
N LYS A 47 5.23 24.84 -38.91
CA LYS A 47 5.77 23.99 -39.99
C LYS A 47 4.70 23.28 -40.83
N GLU A 48 3.42 23.60 -40.63
CA GLU A 48 2.25 22.95 -41.27
C GLU A 48 2.11 21.43 -41.01
N ASP A 49 2.73 20.89 -39.95
CA ASP A 49 2.61 19.46 -39.57
C ASP A 49 1.58 19.29 -38.43
N ALA A 50 0.29 19.31 -38.79
CA ALA A 50 -0.82 19.32 -37.83
C ALA A 50 -1.18 17.93 -37.24
N THR A 51 -0.29 16.93 -37.30
CA THR A 51 -0.62 15.58 -36.81
C THR A 51 -0.32 15.39 -35.31
N SER A 52 -1.37 15.07 -34.55
CA SER A 52 -1.38 14.60 -33.15
C SER A 52 -0.66 15.46 -32.10
N ALA A 53 -0.89 16.77 -32.06
CA ALA A 53 -0.44 17.62 -30.96
C ALA A 53 -1.52 17.78 -29.87
N GLU A 54 -1.12 17.78 -28.60
CA GLU A 54 -2.04 18.02 -27.49
C GLU A 54 -2.33 19.52 -27.32
N PRO A 55 -3.57 19.92 -27.00
CA PRO A 55 -3.91 21.32 -26.79
C PRO A 55 -3.32 21.88 -25.49
N VAL A 56 -2.98 23.17 -25.49
CA VAL A 56 -2.59 23.88 -24.27
C VAL A 56 -3.76 23.89 -23.30
N THR A 57 -3.54 23.43 -22.06
CA THR A 57 -4.59 23.29 -21.06
C THR A 57 -4.62 24.47 -20.10
N LEU A 58 -5.78 25.12 -20.00
CA LEU A 58 -6.10 26.18 -19.04
C LEU A 58 -7.12 25.69 -18.01
N LEU A 59 -7.04 26.23 -16.80
CA LEU A 59 -7.87 25.90 -15.65
C LEU A 59 -8.83 27.05 -15.33
N HIS A 60 -10.13 26.74 -15.27
CA HIS A 60 -11.15 27.71 -14.86
C HIS A 60 -11.04 28.02 -13.35
N ASP A 61 -11.36 29.25 -12.97
CA ASP A 61 -11.44 29.78 -11.59
C ASP A 61 -10.15 29.83 -10.74
N VAL A 62 -8.96 29.65 -11.33
CA VAL A 62 -7.69 29.73 -10.58
C VAL A 62 -7.31 31.16 -10.19
N CYS A 63 -7.52 32.14 -11.08
CA CYS A 63 -7.15 33.54 -10.84
C CYS A 63 -8.27 34.39 -10.18
N SER A 64 -9.24 33.75 -9.53
CA SER A 64 -10.32 34.45 -8.84
C SER A 64 -9.89 34.73 -7.40
N GLY A 65 -9.69 35.99 -7.03
CA GLY A 65 -9.29 36.35 -5.66
C GLY A 65 -10.31 35.93 -4.60
N HIS A 66 -9.87 35.73 -3.36
CA HIS A 66 -10.71 35.26 -2.26
C HIS A 66 -11.83 36.26 -1.87
N ASP A 67 -11.67 37.55 -2.23
CA ASP A 67 -12.57 38.66 -1.86
C ASP A 67 -13.00 39.57 -3.04
N SER A 68 -12.65 39.25 -4.30
CA SER A 68 -13.01 40.09 -5.46
C SER A 68 -13.51 39.27 -6.64
N SER A 69 -14.69 39.63 -7.15
CA SER A 69 -15.32 39.02 -8.33
C SER A 69 -14.64 39.36 -9.67
N GLU A 70 -13.53 40.10 -9.67
CA GLU A 70 -12.74 40.40 -10.87
C GLU A 70 -11.54 39.46 -10.96
N LYS A 71 -11.52 38.63 -12.01
CA LYS A 71 -10.47 37.66 -12.32
C LYS A 71 -9.29 38.40 -12.96
N ASN A 72 -8.21 38.64 -12.23
CA ASN A 72 -7.01 39.30 -12.77
C ASN A 72 -5.81 38.35 -12.71
N CYS A 73 -5.68 37.47 -13.70
CA CYS A 73 -4.55 36.55 -13.82
C CYS A 73 -3.22 37.29 -13.93
N SER A 74 -3.19 38.50 -14.49
CA SER A 74 -1.96 39.26 -14.65
C SER A 74 -1.34 39.65 -13.31
N VAL A 75 -2.17 40.05 -12.34
CA VAL A 75 -1.70 40.37 -10.97
C VAL A 75 -1.23 39.10 -10.25
N VAL A 76 -2.02 38.03 -10.31
CA VAL A 76 -1.70 36.75 -9.65
C VAL A 76 -0.39 36.15 -10.18
N CYS A 77 -0.17 36.20 -11.49
CA CYS A 77 1.01 35.56 -12.10
C CYS A 77 2.30 36.40 -12.00
N THR A 78 2.20 37.71 -11.79
CA THR A 78 3.36 38.61 -11.64
C THR A 78 3.81 38.79 -10.18
N SER A 79 3.10 38.16 -9.24
CA SER A 79 3.41 38.11 -7.81
C SER A 79 3.98 36.73 -7.46
N SER A 80 5.20 36.67 -6.91
CA SER A 80 5.79 35.40 -6.44
C SER A 80 4.93 34.73 -5.35
N ASP A 81 4.31 35.54 -4.49
CA ASP A 81 3.48 35.07 -3.37
C ASP A 81 2.23 34.34 -3.85
N ASP A 82 1.69 34.72 -5.01
CA ASP A 82 0.49 34.12 -5.56
C ASP A 82 0.82 33.02 -6.58
N LEU A 83 1.84 33.23 -7.43
CA LEU A 83 2.27 32.29 -8.47
C LEU A 83 2.55 30.88 -7.92
N PHE A 84 3.28 30.79 -6.80
CA PHE A 84 3.70 29.51 -6.20
C PHE A 84 2.76 28.99 -5.11
N SER A 85 1.62 29.66 -4.89
CA SER A 85 0.65 29.30 -3.84
C SER A 85 0.04 27.90 -4.00
N SER A 86 -0.06 27.41 -5.25
CA SER A 86 -0.56 26.07 -5.56
C SER A 86 -0.08 25.60 -6.92
N TRP A 87 -0.10 24.28 -7.17
CA TRP A 87 0.18 23.73 -8.50
C TRP A 87 -0.76 24.26 -9.58
N LYS A 88 -2.01 24.61 -9.23
CA LYS A 88 -3.00 25.15 -10.18
C LYS A 88 -2.60 26.54 -10.64
N THR A 89 -2.13 27.38 -9.71
CA THR A 89 -1.68 28.74 -10.01
C THR A 89 -0.44 28.68 -10.90
N LEU A 90 0.55 27.86 -10.53
CA LEU A 90 1.75 27.66 -11.33
C LEU A 90 1.42 27.15 -12.75
N TRP A 91 0.57 26.12 -12.86
CA TRP A 91 0.11 25.59 -14.14
C TRP A 91 -0.57 26.68 -14.98
N GLN A 92 -1.54 27.39 -14.39
CA GLN A 92 -2.30 28.42 -15.09
C GLN A 92 -1.40 29.54 -15.60
N CYS A 93 -0.50 30.03 -14.76
CA CYS A 93 0.39 31.14 -15.11
C CYS A 93 1.39 30.77 -16.21
N LEU A 94 1.97 29.57 -16.16
CA LEU A 94 2.88 29.09 -17.21
C LEU A 94 2.15 28.81 -18.53
N SER A 95 0.94 28.23 -18.48
CA SER A 95 0.11 28.04 -19.67
C SER A 95 -0.30 29.38 -20.31
N LEU A 96 -0.69 30.38 -19.52
CA LEU A 96 -0.98 31.72 -20.05
C LEU A 96 0.28 32.38 -20.65
N THR A 97 1.44 32.15 -20.05
CA THR A 97 2.72 32.63 -20.53
C THR A 97 3.07 32.05 -21.90
N SER A 98 2.94 30.73 -22.10
CA SER A 98 3.20 30.12 -23.40
C SER A 98 2.22 30.60 -24.48
N LEU A 99 0.94 30.80 -24.15
CA LEU A 99 -0.05 31.35 -25.07
C LEU A 99 0.23 32.81 -25.48
N THR A 100 0.59 33.66 -24.52
CA THR A 100 0.87 35.08 -24.79
C THR A 100 2.16 35.27 -25.61
N LEU A 101 3.22 34.53 -25.28
CA LEU A 101 4.49 34.58 -26.01
C LEU A 101 4.40 33.89 -27.37
N ALA A 102 3.54 32.89 -27.57
CA ALA A 102 3.35 32.26 -28.87
C ALA A 102 2.88 33.28 -29.92
N ASN A 103 2.04 34.22 -29.50
CA ASN A 103 1.49 35.24 -30.39
C ASN A 103 2.57 36.15 -30.99
N SER A 104 3.61 36.48 -30.22
CA SER A 104 4.75 37.29 -30.67
C SER A 104 5.85 36.46 -31.34
N THR A 105 5.99 35.19 -30.98
CA THR A 105 7.10 34.33 -31.43
C THR A 105 6.83 33.68 -32.78
N PHE A 106 5.58 33.28 -33.05
CA PHE A 106 5.21 32.54 -34.27
C PHE A 106 4.34 33.39 -35.19
N SER A 107 4.88 33.74 -36.36
CA SER A 107 4.21 34.64 -37.32
C SER A 107 3.14 33.96 -38.18
N THR A 108 3.18 32.63 -38.32
CA THR A 108 2.30 31.85 -39.21
C THR A 108 0.96 31.46 -38.56
N LEU A 109 0.74 31.79 -37.29
CA LEU A 109 -0.48 31.46 -36.54
C LEU A 109 -1.77 32.11 -37.11
N ASP A 110 -1.63 33.07 -38.02
CA ASP A 110 -2.74 33.67 -38.80
C ASP A 110 -3.29 32.73 -39.89
N GLN A 111 -2.57 31.68 -40.25
CA GLN A 111 -3.00 30.78 -41.31
C GLN A 111 -4.00 29.76 -40.79
N HIS A 112 -4.99 29.42 -41.61
CA HIS A 112 -5.96 28.38 -41.27
C HIS A 112 -5.34 27.01 -41.54
N HIS A 113 -5.14 26.23 -40.47
CA HIS A 113 -4.49 24.92 -40.55
C HIS A 113 -5.55 23.80 -40.62
N SER A 114 -5.42 22.90 -41.60
CA SER A 114 -6.31 21.74 -41.73
C SER A 114 -6.16 20.80 -40.52
N GLY A 115 -7.22 20.65 -39.73
CA GLY A 115 -7.22 19.82 -38.51
C GLY A 115 -7.39 20.59 -37.19
N VAL A 116 -7.32 21.92 -37.23
CA VAL A 116 -7.42 22.81 -36.06
C VAL A 116 -8.78 23.52 -36.04
N GLY A 117 -9.83 22.85 -35.55
CA GLY A 117 -11.11 23.46 -35.16
C GLY A 117 -11.75 24.44 -36.15
N ASN A 118 -12.64 25.31 -35.65
CA ASN A 118 -13.15 26.46 -36.41
C ASN A 118 -12.28 27.69 -36.09
N GLY A 119 -11.82 28.42 -37.12
CA GLY A 119 -11.02 29.64 -36.98
C GLY A 119 -9.51 29.44 -37.19
N THR A 120 -8.73 30.51 -37.03
CA THR A 120 -7.26 30.44 -37.01
C THR A 120 -6.75 30.07 -35.61
N SER A 121 -5.52 29.56 -35.52
CA SER A 121 -4.89 29.27 -34.22
C SER A 121 -4.83 30.53 -33.35
N ARG A 122 -4.51 31.69 -33.94
CA ARG A 122 -4.51 32.98 -33.25
C ARG A 122 -5.88 33.39 -32.72
N GLU A 123 -6.95 33.21 -33.51
CA GLU A 123 -8.32 33.50 -33.03
C GLU A 123 -8.71 32.64 -31.83
N GLN A 124 -8.35 31.35 -31.83
CA GLN A 124 -8.61 30.45 -30.70
C GLN A 124 -7.83 30.88 -29.45
N ILE A 125 -6.56 31.26 -29.60
CA ILE A 125 -5.73 31.77 -28.49
C ILE A 125 -6.31 33.07 -27.93
N MET A 126 -6.61 34.05 -28.79
CA MET A 126 -7.17 35.35 -28.35
C MET A 126 -8.52 35.18 -27.67
N SER A 127 -9.39 34.32 -28.20
CA SER A 127 -10.66 33.97 -27.58
C SER A 127 -10.45 33.39 -26.17
N ALA A 128 -9.53 32.44 -26.02
CA ALA A 128 -9.19 31.87 -24.72
C ALA A 128 -8.62 32.91 -23.74
N LEU A 129 -7.64 33.71 -24.16
CA LEU A 129 -7.04 34.78 -23.33
C LEU A 129 -8.08 35.80 -22.86
N SER A 130 -9.01 36.19 -23.75
CA SER A 130 -10.07 37.13 -23.42
C SER A 130 -11.00 36.62 -22.31
N SER A 131 -11.20 35.29 -22.21
CA SER A 131 -11.99 34.68 -21.14
C SER A 131 -11.33 34.77 -19.75
N PHE A 132 -10.02 35.05 -19.71
CA PHE A 132 -9.24 35.29 -18.49
C PHE A 132 -8.90 36.78 -18.27
N GLY A 133 -9.56 37.69 -19.01
CA GLY A 133 -9.36 39.13 -18.86
C GLY A 133 -8.11 39.69 -19.55
N ILE A 134 -7.46 38.90 -20.42
CA ILE A 134 -6.28 39.32 -21.19
C ILE A 134 -6.74 39.69 -22.60
N THR A 135 -6.79 40.98 -22.91
CA THR A 135 -7.35 41.49 -24.17
C THR A 135 -6.30 41.98 -25.15
N ASN A 136 -5.16 42.44 -24.65
CA ASN A 136 -4.00 42.89 -25.42
C ASN A 136 -2.74 42.12 -24.99
N GLY A 137 -1.76 42.02 -25.88
CA GLY A 137 -0.47 41.38 -25.58
C GLY A 137 0.33 42.04 -24.46
N THR A 138 -0.01 43.28 -24.08
CA THR A 138 0.59 44.01 -22.96
C THR A 138 -0.14 43.80 -21.63
N ASP A 139 -1.31 43.17 -21.64
CA ASP A 139 -2.13 43.01 -20.43
C ASP A 139 -1.56 41.94 -19.50
N PHE A 140 -0.69 41.05 -20.01
CA PHE A 140 -0.06 39.97 -19.27
C PHE A 140 1.43 39.89 -19.59
N ASP A 141 2.27 40.04 -18.57
CA ASP A 141 3.73 40.00 -18.72
C ASP A 141 4.27 38.59 -18.50
N GLY A 142 4.31 37.81 -19.59
CA GLY A 142 4.87 36.45 -19.57
C GLY A 142 6.37 36.40 -19.27
N ASN A 143 7.13 37.46 -19.55
CA ASN A 143 8.57 37.50 -19.29
C ASN A 143 8.84 37.51 -17.79
N THR A 144 8.09 38.30 -17.05
CA THR A 144 8.15 38.35 -15.58
C THR A 144 7.81 36.98 -14.97
N VAL A 145 6.78 36.28 -15.48
CA VAL A 145 6.42 34.94 -14.98
C VAL A 145 7.56 33.93 -15.17
N LEU A 146 8.21 33.93 -16.35
CA LEU A 146 9.36 33.05 -16.61
C LEU A 146 10.57 33.42 -15.74
N ASN A 147 10.81 34.71 -15.52
CA ASN A 147 11.91 35.16 -14.66
C ASN A 147 11.70 34.69 -13.21
N LEU A 148 10.51 34.93 -12.64
CA LEU A 148 10.16 34.49 -11.28
C LEU A 148 10.29 32.97 -11.13
N THR A 149 9.83 32.21 -12.14
CA THR A 149 9.94 30.75 -12.16
C THR A 149 11.40 30.29 -12.17
N TYR A 150 12.24 30.93 -13.00
CA TYR A 150 13.67 30.63 -13.07
C TYR A 150 14.41 31.03 -11.79
N GLU A 151 14.10 32.18 -11.18
CA GLU A 151 14.69 32.63 -9.92
C GLU A 151 14.35 31.66 -8.76
N CYS A 152 13.09 31.27 -8.63
CA CYS A 152 12.65 30.29 -7.64
C CYS A 152 13.29 28.91 -7.88
N ALA A 153 13.43 28.46 -9.13
CA ALA A 153 14.12 27.21 -9.47
C ALA A 153 15.63 27.27 -9.15
N ALA A 154 16.29 28.38 -9.48
CA ALA A 154 17.70 28.60 -9.17
C ALA A 154 17.95 28.64 -7.66
N ALA A 155 17.06 29.28 -6.89
CA ALA A 155 17.10 29.26 -5.44
C ALA A 155 16.86 27.84 -4.89
N SER A 156 15.96 27.06 -5.50
CA SER A 156 15.69 25.68 -5.13
C SER A 156 16.92 24.76 -5.27
N CYS A 157 17.85 25.06 -6.18
CA CYS A 157 19.13 24.34 -6.29
C CYS A 157 20.20 24.73 -5.26
N ARG A 158 20.01 25.83 -4.49
CA ARG A 158 21.00 26.24 -3.49
C ARG A 158 20.99 25.34 -2.26
N ASP A 159 19.85 24.71 -1.98
CA ASP A 159 19.73 23.73 -0.91
C ASP A 159 20.14 22.34 -1.40
N THR A 160 21.20 21.80 -0.82
CA THR A 160 21.75 20.48 -1.16
C THR A 160 21.13 19.35 -0.32
N SER A 161 20.15 19.63 0.54
CA SER A 161 19.46 18.62 1.36
C SER A 161 18.80 17.52 0.53
N MET A 162 18.24 17.87 -0.63
CA MET A 162 17.48 16.97 -1.50
C MET A 162 18.33 16.31 -2.61
N GLY A 163 19.64 16.18 -2.42
CA GLY A 163 20.57 15.60 -3.40
C GLY A 163 21.19 16.62 -4.36
N GLU A 164 21.88 16.12 -5.39
CA GLU A 164 22.53 16.96 -6.40
C GLU A 164 21.49 17.73 -7.22
N CYS A 165 21.80 19.01 -7.53
CA CYS A 165 20.94 19.87 -8.33
C CYS A 165 21.74 20.53 -9.44
N SER A 166 21.15 20.58 -10.64
CA SER A 166 21.69 21.34 -11.75
C SER A 166 20.57 22.00 -12.53
N ILE A 167 20.81 23.25 -12.93
CA ILE A 167 19.98 23.99 -13.89
C ILE A 167 20.90 24.66 -14.91
N GLY A 168 20.39 24.89 -16.12
CA GLY A 168 21.08 25.66 -17.15
C GLY A 168 21.21 27.12 -16.74
N GLN A 169 22.32 27.76 -17.11
CA GLN A 169 22.50 29.20 -16.90
C GLN A 169 21.97 29.99 -18.09
N LEU A 170 21.02 30.89 -17.83
CA LEU A 170 20.57 31.87 -18.81
C LEU A 170 21.49 33.11 -18.77
N GLY A 171 21.72 33.71 -19.94
CA GLY A 171 22.57 34.90 -20.07
C GLY A 171 21.99 36.12 -19.32
N PRO A 172 22.84 37.07 -18.90
CA PRO A 172 22.36 38.32 -18.30
C PRO A 172 21.40 39.06 -19.23
N GLY A 173 20.27 39.56 -18.71
CA GLY A 173 19.27 40.28 -19.49
C GLY A 173 18.42 39.40 -20.44
N TYR A 174 18.50 38.07 -20.31
CA TYR A 174 17.69 37.16 -21.14
C TYR A 174 16.19 37.50 -21.10
N PHE A 175 15.66 37.77 -19.91
CA PHE A 175 14.26 38.11 -19.68
C PHE A 175 13.87 39.55 -20.05
N GLU A 176 14.85 40.41 -20.36
CA GLU A 176 14.63 41.79 -20.82
C GLU A 176 14.51 41.89 -22.35
N SER A 177 14.73 40.78 -23.07
CA SER A 177 14.69 40.72 -24.53
C SER A 177 13.25 40.71 -25.08
N GLU A 178 13.01 41.41 -26.19
CA GLU A 178 11.72 41.39 -26.89
C GLU A 178 11.47 40.07 -27.65
N THR A 179 12.51 39.26 -27.88
CA THR A 179 12.44 38.03 -28.68
C THR A 179 12.79 36.78 -27.86
N ILE A 180 12.22 36.66 -26.66
CA ILE A 180 12.48 35.52 -25.77
C ILE A 180 11.93 34.22 -26.36
N GLN A 181 12.76 33.19 -26.38
CA GLN A 181 12.36 31.83 -26.73
C GLN A 181 12.13 31.04 -25.44
N TRP A 182 10.89 30.90 -24.98
CA TRP A 182 10.62 30.26 -23.69
C TRP A 182 11.09 28.80 -23.62
N ILE A 183 11.29 28.12 -24.76
CA ILE A 183 11.94 26.81 -24.80
C ILE A 183 13.32 26.79 -24.15
N LYS A 184 14.10 27.89 -24.24
CA LYS A 184 15.41 27.98 -23.59
C LYS A 184 15.28 28.02 -22.07
N VAL A 185 14.18 28.56 -21.56
CA VAL A 185 13.86 28.51 -20.13
C VAL A 185 13.51 27.09 -19.72
N TYR A 186 12.68 26.38 -20.50
CA TYR A 186 12.43 24.95 -20.26
C TYR A 186 13.72 24.12 -20.30
N GLU A 187 14.56 24.25 -21.32
CA GLU A 187 15.85 23.53 -21.43
C GLU A 187 16.76 23.80 -20.23
N ALA A 188 16.72 25.02 -19.67
CA ALA A 188 17.46 25.36 -18.47
C ALA A 188 16.86 24.72 -17.20
N LEU A 189 15.54 24.55 -17.14
CA LEU A 189 14.82 24.01 -15.99
C LEU A 189 14.60 22.49 -16.04
N GLU A 190 14.72 21.85 -17.20
CA GLU A 190 14.56 20.41 -17.40
C GLU A 190 15.35 19.56 -16.38
N PRO A 191 16.65 19.83 -16.11
CA PRO A 191 17.41 19.04 -15.14
C PRO A 191 17.10 19.34 -13.67
N LEU A 192 16.19 20.29 -13.36
CA LEU A 192 15.89 20.73 -11.99
C LEU A 192 15.50 19.58 -11.06
N CYS A 193 14.73 18.62 -11.57
CA CYS A 193 14.24 17.47 -10.80
C CYS A 193 15.16 16.25 -10.89
N GLY A 194 16.30 16.34 -11.59
CA GLY A 194 17.30 15.28 -11.64
C GLY A 194 18.13 15.21 -10.37
N GLY A 195 18.62 14.01 -10.06
CA GLY A 195 19.55 13.79 -8.94
C GLY A 195 18.89 13.91 -7.56
N LEU A 196 17.58 13.67 -7.47
CA LEU A 196 16.87 13.68 -6.20
C LEU A 196 17.29 12.50 -5.33
N GLU A 197 17.80 12.80 -4.15
CA GLU A 197 17.95 11.79 -3.12
C GLU A 197 16.59 11.60 -2.41
N SER A 198 16.17 10.35 -2.31
CA SER A 198 14.97 9.98 -1.55
C SER A 198 15.31 8.85 -0.61
N ASP A 199 15.24 9.13 0.68
CA ASP A 199 15.31 8.13 1.73
C ASP A 199 13.93 7.89 2.33
N PHE A 200 13.62 6.62 2.59
CA PHE A 200 12.45 6.28 3.39
C PHE A 200 12.77 6.55 4.86
N ASN A 201 11.75 6.93 5.62
CA ASN A 201 11.92 7.11 7.05
C ASN A 201 12.21 5.76 7.72
N ILE A 202 13.36 5.68 8.41
CA ILE A 202 13.82 4.47 9.09
C ILE A 202 12.88 4.02 10.21
N ASP A 203 12.08 4.91 10.81
CA ASP A 203 11.09 4.54 11.81
C ASP A 203 9.82 3.92 11.19
N ILE A 204 9.57 4.16 9.88
CA ILE A 204 8.47 3.53 9.14
C ILE A 204 8.90 2.15 8.64
N ALA A 205 9.96 2.09 7.83
CA ALA A 205 10.35 0.88 7.10
C ALA A 205 11.80 0.44 7.36
N GLY A 206 12.34 0.77 8.52
CA GLY A 206 13.72 0.42 8.87
C GLY A 206 13.97 -1.06 9.10
N PRO A 207 15.26 -1.43 9.28
CA PRO A 207 15.70 -2.82 9.36
C PRO A 207 15.03 -3.60 10.47
N GLY A 208 14.90 -3.01 11.68
CA GLY A 208 14.27 -3.71 12.81
C GLY A 208 12.81 -4.08 12.57
N VAL A 209 12.04 -3.18 11.94
CA VAL A 209 10.64 -3.44 11.58
C VAL A 209 10.57 -4.58 10.56
N LEU A 210 11.34 -4.50 9.48
CA LEU A 210 11.39 -5.53 8.43
C LEU A 210 11.81 -6.90 8.96
N ILE A 211 12.88 -6.96 9.77
CA ILE A 211 13.34 -8.19 10.43
C ILE A 211 12.22 -8.80 11.25
N THR A 212 11.46 -7.97 11.97
CA THR A 212 10.33 -8.45 12.76
C THR A 212 9.20 -9.01 11.90
N TYR A 213 8.82 -8.35 10.80
CA TYR A 213 7.82 -8.91 9.88
C TYR A 213 8.29 -10.23 9.24
N ILE A 214 9.58 -10.37 8.96
CA ILE A 214 10.16 -11.63 8.46
C ILE A 214 10.15 -12.71 9.54
N THR A 215 10.53 -12.36 10.78
CA THR A 215 10.62 -13.30 11.91
C THR A 215 9.24 -13.85 12.27
N GLN A 216 8.21 -12.99 12.35
CA GLN A 216 6.83 -13.46 12.58
C GLN A 216 6.34 -14.37 11.45
N THR A 217 6.68 -14.04 10.19
CA THR A 217 6.27 -14.82 9.02
C THR A 217 6.92 -16.20 9.06
N ALA A 218 8.23 -16.27 9.35
CA ALA A 218 8.95 -17.51 9.48
C ALA A 218 8.38 -18.40 10.61
N MET A 219 8.08 -17.79 11.76
CA MET A 219 7.50 -18.49 12.91
C MET A 219 6.11 -19.06 12.62
N VAL A 220 5.24 -18.32 11.95
CA VAL A 220 3.89 -18.81 11.62
C VAL A 220 3.93 -19.86 10.51
N VAL A 221 4.81 -19.71 9.50
CA VAL A 221 5.02 -20.73 8.46
C VAL A 221 5.56 -22.01 9.08
N PHE A 222 6.48 -21.91 10.05
CA PHE A 222 6.96 -23.07 10.80
C PHE A 222 5.81 -23.80 11.51
N ALA A 223 4.99 -23.09 12.29
CA ALA A 223 3.85 -23.70 12.98
C ALA A 223 2.83 -24.30 12.00
N TRP A 224 2.54 -23.58 10.91
CA TRP A 224 1.65 -24.02 9.85
C TRP A 224 2.13 -25.32 9.19
N LEU A 225 3.40 -25.38 8.78
CA LEU A 225 4.03 -26.57 8.22
C LEU A 225 3.96 -27.74 9.19
N PHE A 226 4.26 -27.51 10.47
CA PHE A 226 4.21 -28.53 11.50
C PHE A 226 2.82 -29.20 11.57
N PHE A 227 1.74 -28.40 11.64
CA PHE A 227 0.38 -28.93 11.69
C PHE A 227 -0.11 -29.48 10.35
N LEU A 228 0.34 -28.93 9.22
CA LEU A 228 0.06 -29.48 7.89
C LEU A 228 0.60 -30.91 7.78
N LEU A 229 1.87 -31.12 8.14
CA LEU A 229 2.54 -32.40 8.07
C LEU A 229 1.85 -33.45 8.94
N LEU A 230 1.45 -33.09 10.17
CA LEU A 230 0.69 -33.99 11.04
C LEU A 230 -0.65 -34.42 10.41
N LYS A 231 -1.38 -33.49 9.78
CA LYS A 231 -2.67 -33.79 9.13
C LYS A 231 -2.51 -34.66 7.88
N VAL A 232 -1.55 -34.33 7.02
CA VAL A 232 -1.25 -35.11 5.81
C VAL A 232 -0.85 -36.54 6.18
N ASN A 233 -0.02 -36.71 7.22
CA ASN A 233 0.36 -38.04 7.70
C ASN A 233 -0.83 -38.86 8.22
N LYS A 234 -1.74 -38.25 9.00
CA LYS A 234 -2.99 -38.93 9.41
C LYS A 234 -3.82 -39.36 8.21
N PHE A 235 -3.92 -38.51 7.19
CA PHE A 235 -4.66 -38.82 5.97
C PHE A 235 -4.02 -39.98 5.20
N ILE A 236 -2.69 -39.96 5.02
CA ILE A 236 -1.94 -41.05 4.36
C ILE A 236 -2.08 -42.37 5.12
N ASN A 237 -1.96 -42.36 6.45
CA ASN A 237 -2.11 -43.57 7.26
C ASN A 237 -3.55 -44.12 7.17
N THR A 238 -4.55 -43.24 7.19
CA THR A 238 -5.96 -43.63 7.06
C THR A 238 -6.25 -44.20 5.66
N SER A 239 -5.76 -43.57 4.59
CA SER A 239 -5.96 -44.04 3.22
C SER A 239 -5.20 -45.33 2.94
N ALA A 240 -3.97 -45.49 3.44
CA ALA A 240 -3.21 -46.74 3.37
C ALA A 240 -3.90 -47.88 4.14
N SER A 241 -4.50 -47.60 5.30
CA SER A 241 -5.30 -48.57 6.07
C SER A 241 -6.57 -48.99 5.33
N ILE A 242 -7.26 -48.05 4.66
CA ILE A 242 -8.45 -48.33 3.86
C ILE A 242 -8.09 -49.11 2.60
N PHE A 243 -7.03 -48.71 1.90
CA PHE A 243 -6.52 -49.39 0.72
C PHE A 243 -6.09 -50.82 1.05
N THR A 244 -5.33 -51.02 2.13
CA THR A 244 -4.98 -52.37 2.59
C THR A 244 -6.22 -53.17 2.98
N HIS A 245 -7.25 -52.59 3.60
CA HIS A 245 -8.51 -53.31 3.85
C HIS A 245 -9.30 -53.67 2.59
N LEU A 246 -9.34 -52.79 1.59
CA LEU A 246 -10.06 -53.01 0.32
C LEU A 246 -9.37 -54.06 -0.57
N PHE A 247 -8.03 -54.10 -0.55
CA PHE A 247 -7.24 -55.00 -1.41
C PHE A 247 -6.74 -56.27 -0.69
N ARG A 248 -6.88 -56.39 0.64
CA ARG A 248 -6.55 -57.61 1.40
C ARG A 248 -7.71 -58.61 1.40
N LYS A 249 -8.05 -59.14 0.23
CA LYS A 249 -8.96 -60.30 0.07
C LYS A 249 -8.28 -61.56 -0.46
N ARG A 250 -6.95 -61.69 -0.30
CA ARG A 250 -6.22 -62.94 -0.58
C ARG A 250 -5.05 -63.12 0.42
N ASN A 251 -4.86 -64.35 0.88
CA ASN A 251 -4.26 -64.77 2.16
C ASN A 251 -2.83 -64.31 2.52
N PRO A 252 -2.44 -64.44 3.82
CA PRO A 252 -1.43 -63.63 4.50
C PRO A 252 -0.06 -64.32 4.64
N GLY A 253 1.00 -63.51 4.76
CA GLY A 253 2.33 -63.91 5.25
C GLY A 253 2.82 -62.93 6.33
N PRO A 254 3.50 -63.39 7.39
CA PRO A 254 3.59 -62.64 8.65
C PRO A 254 4.77 -61.65 8.69
N ASN A 255 4.52 -60.53 9.38
CA ASN A 255 5.51 -59.79 10.20
C ASN A 255 6.68 -59.05 9.51
N LEU A 256 6.40 -58.12 8.59
CA LEU A 256 7.40 -57.08 8.28
C LEU A 256 6.88 -55.65 8.14
N LEU A 257 5.56 -55.44 8.22
CA LEU A 257 4.94 -54.10 8.09
C LEU A 257 3.99 -53.74 9.25
N THR A 258 3.83 -54.62 10.24
CA THR A 258 2.94 -54.41 11.38
C THR A 258 3.71 -53.86 12.59
N HIS A 259 4.32 -52.68 12.46
CA HIS A 259 4.51 -51.70 13.56
C HIS A 259 5.28 -50.43 13.17
N ARG A 260 5.25 -49.97 11.91
CA ARG A 260 5.76 -48.61 11.62
C ARG A 260 4.69 -47.59 12.01
N VAL A 261 4.54 -47.38 13.32
CA VAL A 261 3.98 -46.12 13.84
C VAL A 261 4.84 -45.04 13.19
N SER A 262 4.25 -44.29 12.26
CA SER A 262 4.95 -43.23 11.54
C SER A 262 5.66 -42.33 12.57
N GLY A 263 6.92 -41.95 12.36
CA GLY A 263 7.65 -41.11 13.32
C GLY A 263 6.90 -39.84 13.73
N LEU A 264 6.00 -39.37 12.86
CA LEU A 264 5.06 -38.26 13.10
C LEU A 264 3.93 -38.56 14.11
N GLU A 265 3.42 -39.80 14.18
CA GLU A 265 2.41 -40.19 15.16
C GLU A 265 3.02 -40.29 16.57
N ARG A 266 4.32 -40.61 16.64
CA ARG A 266 5.12 -40.47 17.86
C ARG A 266 5.40 -38.99 18.17
N LEU A 267 5.62 -38.15 17.16
CA LEU A 267 5.81 -36.71 17.30
C LEU A 267 4.58 -36.00 17.87
N GLU A 268 3.37 -36.38 17.45
CA GLU A 268 2.11 -35.86 17.98
C GLU A 268 1.96 -36.10 19.49
N ARG A 269 2.48 -37.24 19.99
CA ARG A 269 2.46 -37.57 21.42
C ARG A 269 3.61 -36.95 22.22
N THR A 270 4.59 -36.32 21.55
CA THR A 270 5.74 -35.72 22.23
C THR A 270 5.44 -34.33 22.80
N ASN A 271 6.30 -33.88 23.71
CA ASN A 271 6.30 -32.52 24.22
C ASN A 271 6.37 -31.47 23.11
N LEU A 272 6.96 -31.80 21.96
CA LEU A 272 7.11 -30.87 20.84
C LEU A 272 5.75 -30.46 20.26
N ALA A 273 4.83 -31.39 20.03
CA ALA A 273 3.51 -31.05 19.50
C ALA A 273 2.69 -30.15 20.45
N HIS A 274 2.78 -30.43 21.75
CA HIS A 274 2.13 -29.62 22.78
C HIS A 274 2.80 -28.25 22.89
N ALA A 275 4.14 -28.19 22.85
CA ALA A 275 4.89 -26.94 22.87
C ALA A 275 4.61 -26.08 21.63
N THR A 276 4.52 -26.68 20.44
CA THR A 276 4.18 -25.97 19.19
C THR A 276 2.74 -25.46 19.20
N SER A 277 1.81 -26.20 19.80
CA SER A 277 0.42 -25.75 20.00
C SER A 277 0.34 -24.51 20.90
N THR A 278 1.02 -24.54 22.04
CA THR A 278 1.12 -23.37 22.93
C THR A 278 1.85 -22.20 22.27
N PHE A 279 2.95 -22.47 21.57
CA PHE A 279 3.69 -21.46 20.82
C PHE A 279 2.82 -20.79 19.76
N LEU A 280 2.02 -21.55 19.02
CA LEU A 280 1.14 -20.98 18.00
C LEU A 280 0.11 -20.02 18.61
N ALA A 281 -0.48 -20.37 19.75
CA ALA A 281 -1.41 -19.49 20.48
C ALA A 281 -0.74 -18.17 20.90
N GLU A 282 0.44 -18.26 21.53
CA GLU A 282 1.16 -17.10 22.05
C GLU A 282 1.78 -16.25 20.94
N LEU A 283 2.27 -16.89 19.88
CA LEU A 283 2.74 -16.24 18.67
C LEU A 283 1.62 -15.42 18.05
N HIS A 284 0.43 -16.01 17.88
CA HIS A 284 -0.71 -15.34 17.25
C HIS A 284 -1.19 -14.14 18.07
N GLU A 285 -1.22 -14.27 19.40
CA GLU A 285 -1.52 -13.17 20.31
C GLU A 285 -0.49 -12.03 20.18
N ALA A 286 0.80 -12.34 20.31
CA ALA A 286 1.88 -11.35 20.19
C ALA A 286 1.89 -10.68 18.82
N GLN A 287 1.67 -11.46 17.76
CA GLN A 287 1.59 -10.99 16.39
C GLN A 287 0.47 -9.99 16.17
N CYS A 288 -0.74 -10.28 16.64
CA CYS A 288 -1.84 -9.36 16.44
C CYS A 288 -1.65 -8.07 17.25
N PHE A 289 -1.16 -8.15 18.50
CA PHE A 289 -0.86 -6.95 19.28
C PHE A 289 0.24 -6.10 18.65
N PHE A 290 1.29 -6.74 18.12
CA PHE A 290 2.36 -6.06 17.41
C PHE A 290 1.84 -5.32 16.18
N VAL A 291 1.08 -6.01 15.32
CA VAL A 291 0.48 -5.39 14.13
C VAL A 291 -0.43 -4.25 14.54
N VAL A 292 -1.35 -4.45 15.50
CA VAL A 292 -2.23 -3.37 16.01
C VAL A 292 -1.42 -2.14 16.44
N ALA A 293 -0.33 -2.32 17.19
CA ALA A 293 0.50 -1.22 17.65
C ALA A 293 1.18 -0.46 16.49
N ILE A 294 1.72 -1.20 15.50
CA ILE A 294 2.31 -0.58 14.31
C ILE A 294 1.25 0.13 13.48
N GLU A 295 0.12 -0.50 13.18
CA GLU A 295 -0.92 0.13 12.36
C GLU A 295 -1.43 1.43 12.98
N ILE A 296 -1.61 1.48 14.31
CA ILE A 296 -1.96 2.73 15.01
C ILE A 296 -0.88 3.80 14.81
N ALA A 297 0.40 3.43 14.92
CA ALA A 297 1.52 4.34 14.69
C ALA A 297 1.55 4.85 13.23
N LEU A 298 1.34 3.97 12.26
CA LEU A 298 1.34 4.31 10.82
C LEU A 298 0.14 5.16 10.41
N ILE A 299 -1.05 4.92 10.98
CA ILE A 299 -2.24 5.77 10.81
C ILE A 299 -1.97 7.17 11.37
N ASN A 300 -1.38 7.24 12.57
CA ASN A 300 -1.01 8.53 13.16
C ASN A 300 0.07 9.23 12.33
N ALA A 301 1.04 8.51 11.76
CA ALA A 301 2.06 9.09 10.89
C ALA A 301 1.46 9.64 9.58
N SER A 302 0.54 8.90 8.96
CA SER A 302 -0.07 9.27 7.68
C SER A 302 -1.07 10.42 7.75
N SER A 303 -1.56 10.73 8.95
CA SER A 303 -2.54 11.80 9.21
C SER A 303 -1.90 13.14 9.61
N ARG A 304 -0.57 13.20 9.75
CA ARG A 304 0.19 14.41 10.13
C ARG A 304 0.93 15.01 8.92
N SER A 305 1.58 16.17 9.13
CA SER A 305 2.37 16.87 8.10
C SER A 305 3.63 16.08 7.70
N ALA A 306 4.24 16.44 6.56
CA ALA A 306 5.42 15.75 6.03
C ALA A 306 6.62 15.75 7.00
N ILE A 307 6.75 16.78 7.84
CA ILE A 307 7.72 16.85 8.95
C ILE A 307 7.64 15.62 9.85
N PHE A 308 6.43 15.16 10.19
CA PHE A 308 6.28 14.03 11.11
C PHE A 308 6.79 12.72 10.49
N THR A 309 6.62 12.58 9.17
CA THR A 309 7.18 11.46 8.41
C THR A 309 8.63 11.69 7.98
N GLY A 310 9.24 12.84 8.30
CA GLY A 310 10.59 13.20 7.85
C GLY A 310 10.74 13.23 6.32
N ALA A 311 9.67 13.51 5.58
CA ALA A 311 9.72 13.59 4.13
C ALA A 311 10.11 15.01 3.71
N GLU A 312 11.23 15.16 3.01
CA GLU A 312 11.73 16.47 2.57
C GLU A 312 11.18 16.87 1.20
N ASN A 313 10.77 15.90 0.38
CA ASN A 313 10.18 16.11 -0.94
C ASN A 313 9.03 15.13 -1.22
N TRP A 314 8.24 15.42 -2.24
CA TRP A 314 7.08 14.65 -2.65
C TRP A 314 7.48 13.20 -2.97
N GLN A 315 8.62 12.99 -3.63
CA GLN A 315 9.17 11.65 -3.86
C GLN A 315 9.28 10.86 -2.55
N SER A 316 9.98 11.37 -1.54
CA SER A 316 10.16 10.71 -0.23
C SER A 316 8.84 10.46 0.49
N LEU A 317 7.87 11.38 0.38
CA LEU A 317 6.51 11.19 0.91
C LEU A 317 5.81 9.99 0.27
N LEU A 318 5.92 9.85 -1.06
CA LEU A 318 5.35 8.71 -1.78
C LEU A 318 6.03 7.40 -1.37
N TRP A 319 7.35 7.38 -1.18
CA TRP A 319 8.08 6.20 -0.68
C TRP A 319 7.64 5.79 0.72
N ASN A 320 7.45 6.76 1.62
CA ASN A 320 6.93 6.50 2.96
C ASN A 320 5.51 5.90 2.91
N ARG A 321 4.62 6.47 2.09
CA ARG A 321 3.24 5.97 1.96
C ARG A 321 3.17 4.58 1.33
N ASP A 322 3.94 4.32 0.27
CA ASP A 322 4.06 2.98 -0.32
C ASP A 322 4.55 1.95 0.70
N SER A 323 5.55 2.34 1.50
CA SER A 323 6.10 1.49 2.55
C SER A 323 5.05 1.15 3.61
N ILE A 324 4.19 2.11 3.97
CA ILE A 324 3.09 1.88 4.91
C ILE A 324 2.09 0.86 4.33
N GLN A 325 1.65 1.02 3.08
CA GLN A 325 0.73 0.07 2.44
C GLN A 325 1.34 -1.33 2.38
N PHE A 326 2.62 -1.40 2.02
CA PHE A 326 3.38 -2.64 1.97
C PHE A 326 3.47 -3.33 3.34
N LEU A 327 3.78 -2.60 4.41
CA LEU A 327 3.87 -3.13 5.78
C LEU A 327 2.50 -3.62 6.29
N ALA A 328 1.43 -2.90 5.99
CA ALA A 328 0.06 -3.31 6.32
C ALA A 328 -0.30 -4.65 5.65
N GLY A 329 0.03 -4.82 4.37
CA GLY A 329 -0.17 -6.08 3.65
C GLY A 329 0.71 -7.23 4.19
N MET A 330 1.97 -6.94 4.51
CA MET A 330 2.91 -7.89 5.12
C MET A 330 2.46 -8.40 6.49
N GLY A 331 1.77 -7.58 7.28
CA GLY A 331 1.21 -7.99 8.58
C GLY A 331 -0.03 -8.87 8.48
N ALA A 332 -0.84 -8.64 7.45
CA ALA A 332 -2.12 -9.31 7.27
C ALA A 332 -1.99 -10.81 6.96
N TRP A 333 -1.09 -11.19 6.04
CA TRP A 333 -0.95 -12.60 5.62
C TRP A 333 -0.56 -13.55 6.76
N PRO A 334 0.47 -13.24 7.55
CA PRO A 334 0.88 -14.08 8.67
C PRO A 334 -0.23 -14.27 9.71
N ILE A 335 -1.05 -13.23 9.97
CA ILE A 335 -2.21 -13.32 10.86
C ILE A 335 -3.27 -14.29 10.31
N ILE A 336 -3.61 -14.19 9.03
CA ILE A 336 -4.57 -15.12 8.40
C ILE A 336 -4.05 -16.56 8.48
N LEU A 337 -2.76 -16.77 8.16
CA LEU A 337 -2.14 -18.09 8.22
C LEU A 337 -2.09 -18.63 9.67
N GLY A 338 -1.82 -17.77 10.65
CA GLY A 338 -1.87 -18.07 12.07
C GLY A 338 -3.26 -18.51 12.52
N GLN A 339 -4.30 -17.77 12.11
CA GLN A 339 -5.69 -18.09 12.42
C GLN A 339 -6.14 -19.42 11.79
N ILE A 340 -5.73 -19.71 10.55
CA ILE A 340 -5.97 -21.01 9.89
C ILE A 340 -5.24 -22.13 10.65
N SER A 341 -4.00 -21.87 11.08
CA SER A 341 -3.20 -22.84 11.84
C SER A 341 -3.81 -23.12 13.21
N LEU A 342 -4.31 -22.10 13.92
CA LEU A 342 -5.00 -22.26 15.20
C LEU A 342 -6.21 -23.15 15.06
N ARG A 343 -7.00 -22.94 14.00
CA ARG A 343 -8.15 -23.79 13.70
C ARG A 343 -7.75 -25.22 13.37
N ARG A 344 -6.64 -25.42 12.66
CA ARG A 344 -6.09 -26.76 12.37
C ARG A 344 -5.62 -27.46 13.64
N ALA A 345 -5.11 -26.71 14.60
CA ALA A 345 -4.69 -27.19 15.92
C ALA A 345 -5.85 -27.34 16.92
N GLU A 346 -7.11 -27.09 16.50
CA GLU A 346 -8.31 -27.09 17.36
C GLU A 346 -8.23 -26.09 18.53
N LEU A 347 -7.47 -25.01 18.33
CA LEU A 347 -7.31 -23.88 19.26
C LEU A 347 -8.11 -22.64 18.80
N ASP A 348 -9.13 -22.81 17.97
CA ASP A 348 -9.93 -21.71 17.45
C ASP A 348 -10.80 -21.10 18.56
N SER A 349 -10.29 -20.07 19.25
CA SER A 349 -11.05 -19.25 20.19
C SER A 349 -11.64 -18.03 19.49
N ILE A 350 -12.81 -17.56 19.98
CA ILE A 350 -13.38 -16.26 19.57
C ILE A 350 -12.41 -15.12 19.90
N TYR A 351 -11.64 -15.26 20.98
CA TYR A 351 -10.64 -14.28 21.40
C TYR A 351 -9.60 -14.00 20.29
N TYR A 352 -8.94 -15.04 19.76
CA TYR A 352 -7.96 -14.88 18.68
C TYR A 352 -8.59 -14.33 17.40
N LEU A 353 -9.83 -14.73 17.10
CA LEU A 353 -10.53 -14.24 15.91
C LEU A 353 -10.90 -12.75 16.01
N LEU A 354 -11.30 -12.28 17.20
CA LEU A 354 -11.51 -10.85 17.47
C LEU A 354 -10.20 -10.07 17.33
N LEU A 355 -9.10 -10.59 17.88
CA LEU A 355 -7.80 -9.95 17.81
C LEU A 355 -7.28 -9.85 16.37
N SER A 356 -7.42 -10.93 15.58
CA SER A 356 -7.16 -10.93 14.12
C SER A 356 -8.01 -9.92 13.39
N THR A 357 -9.29 -9.78 13.77
CA THR A 357 -10.21 -8.82 13.16
C THR A 357 -9.75 -7.39 13.40
N LEU A 358 -9.40 -7.07 14.65
CA LEU A 358 -8.89 -5.74 15.00
C LEU A 358 -7.63 -5.40 14.21
N ALA A 359 -6.68 -6.32 14.15
CA ALA A 359 -5.44 -6.12 13.40
C ALA A 359 -5.67 -5.90 11.90
N LEU A 360 -6.51 -6.73 11.26
CA LEU A 360 -6.79 -6.64 9.82
C LEU A 360 -7.61 -5.40 9.45
N VAL A 361 -8.56 -4.99 10.30
CA VAL A 361 -9.31 -3.74 10.08
C VAL A 361 -8.36 -2.55 10.18
N LEU A 362 -7.49 -2.51 11.18
CA LEU A 362 -6.50 -1.44 11.30
C LEU A 362 -5.50 -1.42 10.14
N ALA A 363 -5.02 -2.58 9.68
CA ALA A 363 -4.16 -2.67 8.50
C ALA A 363 -4.87 -2.12 7.25
N GLY A 364 -6.17 -2.37 7.11
CA GLY A 364 -6.96 -1.80 6.03
C GLY A 364 -7.11 -0.29 6.12
N VAL A 365 -7.37 0.23 7.32
CA VAL A 365 -7.42 1.68 7.56
C VAL A 365 -6.06 2.34 7.32
N ALA A 366 -4.96 1.69 7.72
CA ALA A 366 -3.61 2.19 7.47
C ALA A 366 -3.28 2.25 5.98
N ALA A 367 -3.59 1.18 5.24
CA ALA A 367 -3.40 1.13 3.79
C ALA A 367 -4.25 2.19 3.06
N ASP A 368 -5.52 2.35 3.45
CA ASP A 368 -6.42 3.36 2.90
C ASP A 368 -5.97 4.78 3.22
N THR A 369 -5.55 5.04 4.47
CA THR A 369 -5.01 6.33 4.87
C THR A 369 -3.73 6.66 4.11
N ALA A 370 -2.90 5.66 3.82
CA ALA A 370 -1.67 5.79 3.03
C ALA A 370 -1.90 5.78 1.51
N ALA A 371 -3.14 5.67 1.01
CA ALA A 371 -3.44 5.80 -0.40
C ALA A 371 -2.96 7.15 -0.96
N ASN A 372 -2.71 7.21 -2.27
CA ASN A 372 -2.14 8.39 -2.93
C ASN A 372 -3.03 9.61 -2.69
N PRO A 373 -2.55 10.63 -1.96
CA PRO A 373 -3.32 11.84 -1.70
C PRO A 373 -3.51 12.63 -2.99
N ASP A 374 -4.59 13.41 -3.03
CA ASP A 374 -4.81 14.39 -4.08
C ASP A 374 -3.67 15.44 -4.12
N PRO A 375 -3.31 15.99 -5.29
CA PRO A 375 -2.22 16.97 -5.38
C PRO A 375 -2.43 18.22 -4.51
N ASP A 376 -3.67 18.67 -4.34
CA ASP A 376 -3.98 19.83 -3.48
C ASP A 376 -3.59 19.57 -2.02
N ARG A 377 -3.86 18.37 -1.52
CA ARG A 377 -3.46 17.92 -0.19
C ARG A 377 -1.95 17.81 -0.04
N ILE A 378 -1.22 17.45 -1.09
CA ILE A 378 0.24 17.33 -1.06
C ILE A 378 0.88 18.71 -0.90
N TYR A 379 0.44 19.70 -1.67
CA TYR A 379 0.88 21.10 -1.50
C TYR A 379 0.59 21.61 -0.09
N LYS A 380 -0.57 21.28 0.49
CA LYS A 380 -0.89 21.60 1.89
C LYS A 380 0.00 20.89 2.92
N ILE A 381 0.42 19.65 2.66
CA ILE A 381 1.26 18.86 3.58
C ILE A 381 2.67 19.46 3.69
N PHE A 382 3.19 20.06 2.62
CA PHE A 382 4.49 20.71 2.56
C PHE A 382 4.44 22.21 2.89
N GLN A 383 3.26 22.79 3.10
CA GLN A 383 3.14 24.20 3.44
C GLN A 383 3.97 24.54 4.69
N GLY A 384 4.80 25.58 4.59
CA GLY A 384 5.70 26.01 5.66
C GLY A 384 6.99 25.19 5.81
N GLN A 385 7.31 24.29 4.87
CA GLN A 385 8.59 23.59 4.76
C GLN A 385 9.36 24.06 3.53
N ASN A 386 10.69 24.01 3.59
CA ASN A 386 11.59 24.35 2.48
C ASN A 386 11.24 25.70 1.82
N THR A 387 10.78 26.67 2.61
CA THR A 387 10.25 27.94 2.13
C THR A 387 11.38 28.82 1.62
N LEU A 388 11.20 29.42 0.44
CA LEU A 388 12.18 30.30 -0.18
C LEU A 388 11.58 31.69 -0.42
N GLU A 389 12.37 32.74 -0.20
CA GLU A 389 11.94 34.12 -0.45
C GLU A 389 11.69 34.35 -1.94
N GLU A 390 12.54 33.79 -2.81
CA GLU A 390 12.40 33.84 -4.27
C GLU A 390 11.13 33.14 -4.79
N CYS A 391 10.54 32.26 -3.97
CA CYS A 391 9.29 31.58 -4.25
C CYS A 391 8.10 32.21 -3.49
N GLY A 392 8.23 33.45 -3.01
CA GLY A 392 7.17 34.16 -2.28
C GLY A 392 6.83 33.56 -0.90
N GLY A 393 7.83 32.97 -0.24
CA GLY A 393 7.63 32.29 1.05
C GLY A 393 6.98 30.90 0.94
N HIS A 394 6.78 30.38 -0.27
CA HIS A 394 6.28 29.02 -0.51
C HIS A 394 7.42 27.99 -0.58
N PRO A 395 7.10 26.69 -0.46
CA PRO A 395 8.09 25.63 -0.59
C PRO A 395 8.80 25.65 -1.95
N SER A 396 10.08 25.26 -1.94
CA SER A 396 10.91 25.14 -3.14
C SER A 396 10.26 24.27 -4.23
N LEU A 397 10.53 24.55 -5.51
CA LEU A 397 10.02 23.74 -6.62
C LEU A 397 10.53 22.30 -6.57
N ARG A 398 11.72 22.08 -6.00
CA ARG A 398 12.28 20.73 -5.78
C ARG A 398 11.50 19.91 -4.77
N THR A 399 10.83 20.54 -3.81
CA THR A 399 9.93 19.85 -2.88
C THR A 399 8.85 19.06 -3.63
N PHE A 400 8.41 19.54 -4.80
CA PHE A 400 7.34 18.93 -5.59
C PHE A 400 7.84 18.13 -6.81
N CYS A 401 9.14 17.86 -6.93
CA CYS A 401 9.68 17.03 -8.00
C CYS A 401 9.49 15.52 -7.75
N VAL A 402 9.35 14.76 -8.83
CA VAL A 402 9.27 13.28 -8.84
C VAL A 402 9.97 12.75 -10.11
N GLU A 403 11.08 12.03 -9.98
CA GLU A 403 11.92 11.55 -11.11
C GLU A 403 11.39 10.26 -11.80
N GLU A 404 10.09 9.99 -11.73
CA GLU A 404 9.45 8.78 -12.29
C GLU A 404 9.82 7.44 -11.60
N ARG A 405 8.86 6.49 -11.60
CA ARG A 405 8.73 5.44 -10.58
C ARG A 405 8.37 4.08 -11.19
N GLU A 406 9.26 3.11 -11.05
CA GLU A 406 8.87 1.69 -10.87
C GLU A 406 9.24 1.25 -9.45
N SER A 407 8.44 1.68 -8.48
CA SER A 407 8.51 1.15 -7.11
C SER A 407 7.95 -0.27 -7.15
N ILE A 408 8.85 -1.24 -7.04
CA ILE A 408 8.52 -2.67 -6.95
C ILE A 408 7.43 -2.94 -5.88
N TYR A 409 7.35 -2.12 -4.83
CA TYR A 409 6.35 -2.22 -3.75
C TYR A 409 4.91 -2.10 -4.25
N TRP A 410 4.66 -1.33 -5.31
CA TRP A 410 3.33 -1.12 -5.90
C TRP A 410 2.72 -2.41 -6.46
N TYR A 411 3.56 -3.33 -6.94
CA TYR A 411 3.14 -4.61 -7.50
C TYR A 411 2.93 -5.71 -6.45
N VAL A 412 3.50 -5.56 -5.25
CA VAL A 412 3.47 -6.64 -4.24
C VAL A 412 2.16 -6.69 -3.49
N PHE A 413 1.71 -5.54 -2.99
CA PHE A 413 0.50 -5.43 -2.17
C PHE A 413 -0.25 -4.15 -2.54
N PRO A 414 -0.98 -4.14 -3.68
CA PRO A 414 -1.87 -3.03 -3.98
C PRO A 414 -2.88 -2.86 -2.85
N ALA A 415 -3.29 -1.63 -2.53
CA ALA A 415 -4.26 -1.36 -1.46
C ALA A 415 -5.52 -2.24 -1.56
N ALA A 416 -5.97 -2.56 -2.78
CA ALA A 416 -7.12 -3.44 -3.04
C ALA A 416 -6.96 -4.89 -2.50
N SER A 417 -5.73 -5.35 -2.25
CA SER A 417 -5.47 -6.67 -1.65
C SER A 417 -6.10 -6.82 -0.26
N ILE A 418 -6.37 -5.71 0.45
CA ILE A 418 -7.08 -5.71 1.73
C ILE A 418 -8.45 -6.38 1.67
N TYR A 419 -9.19 -6.21 0.57
CA TYR A 419 -10.52 -6.77 0.42
C TYR A 419 -10.48 -8.30 0.38
N ALA A 420 -9.40 -8.88 -0.16
CA ALA A 420 -9.18 -10.32 -0.08
C ALA A 420 -9.01 -10.77 1.37
N PHE A 421 -8.26 -10.03 2.20
CA PHE A 421 -8.11 -10.33 3.64
C PHE A 421 -9.41 -10.28 4.41
N LEU A 422 -10.20 -9.22 4.18
CA LEU A 422 -11.50 -9.07 4.82
C LEU A 422 -12.45 -10.20 4.40
N GLY A 423 -12.45 -10.56 3.11
CA GLY A 423 -13.19 -11.72 2.60
C GLY A 423 -12.81 -13.02 3.33
N LEU A 424 -11.51 -13.31 3.48
CA LEU A 424 -11.04 -14.49 4.21
C LEU A 424 -11.42 -14.46 5.68
N LEU A 425 -11.32 -13.30 6.33
CA LEU A 425 -11.74 -13.11 7.70
C LEU A 425 -13.24 -13.38 7.87
N THR A 426 -14.09 -12.92 6.93
CA THR A 426 -15.53 -13.21 6.98
C THR A 426 -15.83 -14.70 6.85
N ILE A 427 -15.07 -15.45 6.04
CA ILE A 427 -15.20 -16.91 5.91
C ILE A 427 -14.82 -17.59 7.24
N LEU A 428 -13.77 -17.11 7.91
CA LEU A 428 -13.34 -17.64 9.21
C LEU A 428 -14.39 -17.38 10.31
N TRP A 429 -14.97 -16.17 10.34
CA TRP A 429 -16.10 -15.83 11.21
C TRP A 429 -17.33 -16.68 10.94
N TRP A 430 -17.73 -16.78 9.68
CA TRP A 430 -18.86 -17.60 9.27
C TRP A 430 -18.71 -19.03 9.79
N ALA A 431 -17.55 -19.62 9.58
CA ALA A 431 -17.30 -20.98 9.97
C ALA A 431 -17.22 -21.18 11.50
N LYS A 432 -16.78 -20.17 12.25
CA LYS A 432 -16.80 -20.18 13.73
C LYS A 432 -18.22 -20.04 14.30
N ILE A 433 -19.00 -19.10 13.76
CA ILE A 433 -20.40 -18.91 14.15
C ILE A 433 -21.20 -20.18 13.83
N TRP A 434 -20.96 -20.77 12.65
CA TRP A 434 -21.60 -22.02 12.24
C TRP A 434 -21.33 -23.18 13.21
N SER A 435 -20.09 -23.34 13.69
CA SER A 435 -19.76 -24.42 14.64
C SER A 435 -20.41 -24.23 16.01
N LEU A 436 -20.57 -22.98 16.45
CA LEU A 436 -21.27 -22.64 17.69
C LEU A 436 -22.79 -22.85 17.57
N CYS A 437 -23.40 -22.36 16.49
CA CYS A 437 -24.84 -22.47 16.25
C CYS A 437 -25.29 -23.91 15.97
N ASN A 438 -24.46 -24.75 15.35
CA ASN A 438 -24.77 -26.16 15.10
C ASN A 438 -24.25 -27.11 16.17
N SER A 439 -23.88 -26.60 17.35
CA SER A 439 -23.55 -27.48 18.46
C SER A 439 -24.76 -28.37 18.78
N PRO A 440 -24.60 -29.71 18.79
CA PRO A 440 -25.71 -30.65 18.89
C PRO A 440 -26.56 -30.41 20.15
N ALA A 441 -25.98 -29.89 21.24
CA ALA A 441 -26.69 -29.60 22.48
C ALA A 441 -27.72 -28.46 22.38
N TRP A 442 -27.48 -27.44 21.54
CA TRP A 442 -28.39 -26.29 21.39
C TRP A 442 -29.52 -26.59 20.39
N PHE A 443 -29.19 -27.27 19.28
CA PHE A 443 -30.16 -27.60 18.24
C PHE A 443 -31.13 -28.72 18.66
N LEU A 444 -30.64 -29.81 19.29
CA LEU A 444 -31.49 -30.91 19.79
C LEU A 444 -32.43 -30.48 20.92
N ARG A 445 -32.06 -29.48 21.74
CA ARG A 445 -32.94 -28.98 22.81
C ARG A 445 -34.10 -28.14 22.30
N LYS A 446 -33.96 -27.48 21.14
CA LYS A 446 -34.93 -26.48 20.67
C LYS A 446 -35.91 -27.02 19.62
N HIS A 447 -35.55 -28.06 18.87
CA HIS A 447 -36.43 -28.66 17.87
C HIS A 447 -36.97 -30.03 18.30
N LYS A 448 -38.13 -30.03 18.97
CA LYS A 448 -39.03 -31.19 19.00
C LYS A 448 -39.70 -31.32 17.62
N SER A 449 -39.52 -32.50 17.01
CA SER A 449 -40.11 -33.00 15.75
C SER A 449 -39.89 -32.16 14.48
N LEU A 450 -38.68 -32.21 13.91
CA LEU A 450 -38.50 -31.96 12.49
C LEU A 450 -38.94 -33.19 11.69
N SER A 451 -39.64 -32.98 10.56
CA SER A 451 -39.98 -34.06 9.62
C SER A 451 -38.70 -34.71 9.06
N LYS A 452 -38.73 -36.02 8.79
CA LYS A 452 -37.59 -36.77 8.25
C LYS A 452 -37.01 -36.13 6.99
N ARG A 453 -37.87 -35.57 6.12
CA ARG A 453 -37.46 -34.87 4.88
C ARG A 453 -36.76 -33.54 5.17
N GLN A 454 -37.20 -32.80 6.20
CA GLN A 454 -36.55 -31.57 6.63
C GLN A 454 -35.19 -31.85 7.26
N LEU A 455 -35.05 -32.95 8.01
CA LEU A 455 -33.77 -33.37 8.59
C LEU A 455 -32.77 -33.78 7.50
N GLU A 456 -33.21 -34.52 6.48
CA GLU A 456 -32.38 -34.89 5.32
C GLU A 456 -31.93 -33.66 4.52
N THR A 457 -32.83 -32.69 4.32
CA THR A 457 -32.50 -31.44 3.64
C THR A 457 -31.52 -30.60 4.46
N TRP A 458 -31.71 -30.55 5.77
CA TRP A 458 -30.82 -29.85 6.70
C TRP A 458 -29.42 -30.46 6.74
N GLU A 459 -29.30 -31.79 6.83
CA GLU A 459 -28.00 -32.47 6.80
C GLU A 459 -27.30 -32.31 5.45
N TRP A 460 -28.05 -32.27 4.34
CA TRP A 460 -27.47 -31.97 3.02
C TRP A 460 -26.93 -30.54 2.95
N ILE A 461 -27.74 -29.53 3.35
CA ILE A 461 -27.31 -28.11 3.39
C ILE A 461 -26.07 -27.96 4.28
N LYS A 462 -26.07 -28.58 5.46
CA LYS A 462 -24.95 -28.57 6.39
C LYS A 462 -23.69 -29.17 5.78
N CYS A 463 -23.81 -30.30 5.07
CA CYS A 463 -22.70 -30.92 4.37
C CYS A 463 -22.14 -30.01 3.27
N VAL A 464 -23.01 -29.38 2.47
CA VAL A 464 -22.61 -28.45 1.40
C VAL A 464 -21.89 -27.23 1.98
N VAL A 465 -22.46 -26.58 3.00
CA VAL A 465 -21.89 -25.37 3.64
C VAL A 465 -20.54 -25.68 4.30
N ILE A 466 -20.41 -26.82 5.00
CA ILE A 466 -19.15 -27.23 5.61
C ILE A 466 -18.09 -27.51 4.53
N LYS A 467 -18.44 -28.25 3.47
CA LYS A 467 -17.49 -28.55 2.38
C LYS A 467 -17.07 -27.29 1.62
N ALA A 468 -18.00 -26.38 1.32
CA ALA A 468 -17.71 -25.11 0.65
C ALA A 468 -16.80 -24.22 1.51
N SER A 469 -17.07 -24.10 2.82
CA SER A 469 -16.23 -23.32 3.72
C SER A 469 -14.83 -23.92 3.90
N LEU A 470 -14.70 -25.25 3.95
CA LEU A 470 -13.40 -25.92 3.95
C LEU A 470 -12.62 -25.68 2.66
N LEU A 471 -13.28 -25.76 1.50
CA LEU A 471 -12.66 -25.46 0.21
C LEU A 471 -12.15 -24.01 0.17
N ALA A 472 -12.97 -23.06 0.62
CA ALA A 472 -12.61 -21.66 0.68
C ALA A 472 -11.38 -21.42 1.59
N ILE A 473 -11.29 -22.10 2.73
CA ILE A 473 -10.12 -22.04 3.63
C ILE A 473 -8.86 -22.61 2.97
N HIS A 474 -8.97 -23.68 2.18
CA HIS A 474 -7.83 -24.24 1.46
C HIS A 474 -7.35 -23.32 0.33
N ILE A 475 -8.27 -22.67 -0.39
CA ILE A 475 -7.94 -21.64 -1.37
C ILE A 475 -7.25 -20.45 -0.68
N ALA A 476 -7.77 -20.03 0.48
CA ALA A 476 -7.19 -18.98 1.30
C ALA A 476 -5.75 -19.30 1.73
N GLU A 477 -5.52 -20.53 2.18
CA GLU A 477 -4.23 -21.03 2.61
C GLU A 477 -3.21 -21.05 1.45
N ALA A 478 -3.61 -21.54 0.29
CA ALA A 478 -2.76 -21.54 -0.91
C ALA A 478 -2.45 -20.11 -1.39
N GLY A 479 -3.45 -19.22 -1.39
CA GLY A 479 -3.29 -17.81 -1.70
C GLY A 479 -2.32 -17.12 -0.73
N ALA A 480 -2.49 -17.34 0.58
CA ALA A 480 -1.62 -16.78 1.60
C ALA A 480 -0.17 -17.23 1.43
N LEU A 481 0.06 -18.51 1.15
CA LEU A 481 1.40 -19.03 0.89
C LEU A 481 2.00 -18.41 -0.37
N ALA A 482 1.24 -18.32 -1.46
CA ALA A 482 1.71 -17.71 -2.71
C ALA A 482 2.12 -16.24 -2.50
N CYS A 483 1.32 -15.47 -1.77
CA CYS A 483 1.62 -14.08 -1.46
C CYS A 483 2.80 -13.92 -0.49
N ILE A 484 2.96 -14.80 0.50
CA ILE A 484 4.15 -14.80 1.36
C ILE A 484 5.41 -15.09 0.53
N CYS A 485 5.37 -16.10 -0.35
CA CYS A 485 6.49 -16.43 -1.23
C CYS A 485 6.83 -15.27 -2.17
N PHE A 486 5.82 -14.65 -2.78
CA PHE A 486 5.99 -13.50 -3.66
C PHE A 486 6.55 -12.29 -2.91
N GLY A 487 5.99 -11.95 -1.74
CA GLY A 487 6.49 -10.87 -0.89
C GLY A 487 7.94 -11.07 -0.48
N LEU A 488 8.31 -12.28 -0.02
CA LEU A 488 9.70 -12.60 0.32
C LEU A 488 10.64 -12.51 -0.90
N ALA A 489 10.20 -12.94 -2.08
CA ALA A 489 11.00 -12.85 -3.29
C ALA A 489 11.29 -11.39 -3.66
N VAL A 490 10.30 -10.52 -3.49
CA VAL A 490 10.42 -9.09 -3.78
C VAL A 490 11.31 -8.37 -2.76
N ILE A 491 11.15 -8.67 -1.47
CA ILE A 491 11.92 -8.04 -0.39
C ILE A 491 13.40 -8.44 -0.42
N ARG A 492 13.74 -9.55 -1.08
CA ARG A 492 15.09 -10.11 -1.07
C ARG A 492 16.16 -9.09 -1.43
N ALA A 493 16.02 -8.38 -2.55
CA ALA A 493 17.03 -7.44 -3.02
C ALA A 493 17.10 -6.16 -2.15
N PRO A 494 15.97 -5.48 -1.82
CA PRO A 494 15.97 -4.36 -0.89
C PRO A 494 16.52 -4.71 0.48
N LEU A 495 16.10 -5.84 1.07
CA LEU A 495 16.57 -6.28 2.38
C LEU A 495 18.07 -6.60 2.37
N LEU A 496 18.58 -7.25 1.32
CA LEU A 496 20.00 -7.54 1.20
C LEU A 496 20.80 -6.24 1.09
N ASN A 497 20.32 -5.27 0.29
CA ASN A 497 20.95 -3.95 0.21
C ASN A 497 20.91 -3.22 1.56
N LEU A 498 19.79 -3.25 2.27
CA LEU A 498 19.59 -2.58 3.57
C LEU A 498 20.44 -3.21 4.68
N LEU A 499 20.62 -4.54 4.66
CA LEU A 499 21.51 -5.27 5.57
C LEU A 499 23.00 -5.12 5.22
N LEU A 500 23.34 -5.01 3.93
CA LEU A 500 24.72 -4.84 3.46
C LEU A 500 25.21 -3.38 3.54
N ARG A 501 24.31 -2.38 3.52
CA ARG A 501 24.62 -0.95 3.78
C ARG A 501 24.99 -0.68 5.25
N GLY A 502 25.30 -1.73 6.02
CA GLY A 502 25.56 -1.75 7.46
C GLY A 502 26.79 -0.98 7.95
N GLU A 503 27.32 -0.03 7.18
CA GLU A 503 28.36 0.89 7.65
C GLU A 503 27.83 2.27 8.11
N THR A 504 26.55 2.62 7.92
CA THR A 504 26.00 3.91 8.40
C THR A 504 24.60 3.91 9.03
N GLY A 505 23.87 2.79 9.06
CA GLY A 505 22.49 2.76 9.58
C GLY A 505 22.41 2.67 11.11
N THR A 506 22.30 3.79 11.81
CA THR A 506 22.00 3.82 13.26
C THR A 506 20.62 3.20 13.51
N TRP A 507 20.57 2.12 14.31
CA TRP A 507 19.29 1.54 14.71
C TRP A 507 18.59 2.49 15.68
N SER A 508 17.32 2.81 15.42
CA SER A 508 16.52 3.56 16.38
C SER A 508 16.15 2.68 17.58
N VAL A 509 15.86 3.29 18.72
CA VAL A 509 15.38 2.56 19.91
C VAL A 509 14.12 1.75 19.57
N GLY A 510 13.23 2.31 18.74
CA GLY A 510 12.02 1.64 18.26
C GLY A 510 12.32 0.37 17.47
N GLN A 511 13.36 0.38 16.62
CA GLN A 511 13.77 -0.79 15.83
C GLN A 511 14.33 -1.92 16.70
N LEU A 512 15.12 -1.59 17.73
CA LEU A 512 15.61 -2.59 18.69
C LEU A 512 14.45 -3.24 19.47
N VAL A 513 13.51 -2.41 19.93
CA VAL A 513 12.30 -2.89 20.62
C VAL A 513 11.46 -3.76 19.70
N ALA A 514 11.31 -3.38 18.43
CA ALA A 514 10.55 -4.15 17.43
C ALA A 514 11.10 -5.57 17.28
N VAL A 515 12.43 -5.76 17.27
CA VAL A 515 13.05 -7.10 17.18
C VAL A 515 12.89 -7.89 18.47
N LEU A 516 13.06 -7.23 19.63
CA LEU A 516 13.02 -7.88 20.94
C LEU A 516 11.62 -8.39 21.34
N ILE A 517 10.55 -7.96 20.66
CA ILE A 517 9.19 -8.43 20.95
C ILE A 517 9.03 -9.96 20.80
N TRP A 518 9.87 -10.60 19.97
CA TRP A 518 9.82 -12.04 19.76
C TRP A 518 10.62 -12.85 20.77
N ALA A 519 11.54 -12.21 21.51
CA ALA A 519 12.40 -12.90 22.46
C ALA A 519 11.60 -13.70 23.52
N PRO A 520 10.51 -13.18 24.13
CA PRO A 520 9.70 -13.96 25.06
C PRO A 520 9.02 -15.17 24.42
N VAL A 521 8.50 -15.02 23.19
CA VAL A 521 7.79 -16.09 22.45
C VAL A 521 8.76 -17.23 22.13
N ILE A 522 9.94 -16.89 21.60
CA ILE A 522 10.99 -17.86 21.24
C ILE A 522 11.54 -18.54 22.49
N ALA A 523 11.87 -17.78 23.53
CA ALA A 523 12.43 -18.33 24.77
C ALA A 523 11.44 -19.29 25.45
N LYS A 524 10.14 -18.95 25.46
CA LYS A 524 9.10 -19.80 26.04
C LYS A 524 8.87 -21.06 25.20
N TYR A 525 8.90 -20.96 23.88
CA TYR A 525 8.86 -22.15 23.02
C TYR A 525 10.03 -23.09 23.30
N ALA A 526 11.26 -22.57 23.33
CA ALA A 526 12.45 -23.37 23.64
C ALA A 526 12.36 -24.04 25.01
N HIS A 527 11.91 -23.29 26.03
CA HIS A 527 11.71 -23.82 27.38
C HIS A 527 10.68 -24.97 27.41
N LEU A 528 9.53 -24.80 26.75
CA LEU A 528 8.46 -25.82 26.71
C LEU A 528 8.86 -27.04 25.86
N ALA A 529 9.60 -26.83 24.78
CA ALA A 529 10.11 -27.91 23.94
C ALA A 529 11.12 -28.78 24.69
N ILE A 530 11.99 -28.18 25.52
CA ILE A 530 13.02 -28.89 26.29
C ILE A 530 12.45 -29.56 27.55
N LEU A 531 11.71 -28.81 28.38
CA LEU A 531 11.27 -29.30 29.70
C LEU A 531 9.89 -29.94 29.71
N GLY A 532 9.11 -29.75 28.64
CA GLY A 532 7.72 -30.18 28.54
C GLY A 532 6.73 -29.18 29.14
N VAL A 533 5.51 -29.22 28.61
CA VAL A 533 4.45 -28.25 28.92
C VAL A 533 4.03 -28.30 30.39
N GLU A 534 3.91 -29.50 30.97
CA GLU A 534 3.49 -29.68 32.36
C GLU A 534 4.47 -29.00 33.36
N LYS A 535 5.78 -29.24 33.21
CA LYS A 535 6.80 -28.64 34.07
C LYS A 535 6.94 -27.13 33.85
N GLY A 536 6.82 -26.68 32.60
CA GLY A 536 6.96 -25.26 32.26
C GLY A 536 5.80 -24.39 32.74
N PHE A 537 4.56 -24.93 32.76
CA PHE A 537 3.38 -24.18 33.18
C PHE A 537 3.00 -24.37 34.65
N ARG A 538 3.36 -25.49 35.30
CA ARG A 538 3.07 -25.73 36.73
C ARG A 538 3.38 -24.53 37.65
N PRO A 539 4.51 -23.80 37.54
CA PRO A 539 4.76 -22.64 38.40
C PRO A 539 3.94 -21.38 38.05
N ARG A 540 3.27 -21.36 36.89
CA ARG A 540 2.55 -20.19 36.34
C ARG A 540 1.04 -20.26 36.51
N LEU A 541 0.48 -21.45 36.75
CA LEU A 541 -0.93 -21.58 37.06
C LEU A 541 -1.20 -21.22 38.53
N SER A 542 -2.38 -20.64 38.77
CA SER A 542 -2.90 -20.52 40.12
C SER A 542 -2.98 -21.90 40.77
N LYS A 543 -2.69 -21.97 42.08
CA LYS A 543 -2.77 -23.22 42.87
C LYS A 543 -4.14 -23.89 42.83
N ALA A 544 -5.18 -23.19 42.34
CA ALA A 544 -6.51 -23.72 42.14
C ALA A 544 -6.64 -24.63 40.89
N PHE A 545 -5.64 -24.70 40.01
CA PHE A 545 -5.71 -25.45 38.76
C PHE A 545 -4.54 -26.42 38.61
N GLU A 546 -4.81 -27.61 38.10
CA GLU A 546 -3.81 -28.64 37.79
C GLU A 546 -3.84 -28.98 36.29
N ILE A 547 -2.66 -29.23 35.71
CA ILE A 547 -2.55 -29.66 34.32
C ILE A 547 -2.63 -31.18 34.27
N VAL A 548 -3.68 -31.72 33.66
CA VAL A 548 -3.85 -33.15 33.47
C VAL A 548 -3.76 -33.48 31.98
N LYS A 549 -2.80 -34.34 31.60
CA LYS A 549 -2.74 -34.88 30.24
C LYS A 549 -3.87 -35.87 30.05
N ARG A 550 -4.74 -35.65 29.06
CA ARG A 550 -5.82 -36.57 28.73
C ARG A 550 -5.23 -37.89 28.21
N SER A 551 -5.47 -39.01 28.90
CA SER A 551 -5.09 -40.32 28.41
C SER A 551 -6.09 -40.79 27.35
N ASP A 552 -5.59 -41.27 26.19
CA ASP A 552 -6.39 -41.92 25.15
C ASP A 552 -6.93 -43.28 25.65
N THR A 553 -7.91 -43.27 26.55
CA THR A 553 -8.64 -44.48 26.97
C THR A 553 -10.14 -44.26 26.76
N ARG A 554 -10.57 -44.40 25.51
CA ARG A 554 -11.98 -44.62 25.18
C ARG A 554 -12.14 -45.58 24.00
N SER A 555 -12.02 -46.86 24.31
CA SER A 555 -12.82 -47.92 23.67
C SER A 555 -12.88 -49.13 24.60
N GLY A 556 -14.02 -49.34 25.24
CA GLY A 556 -14.35 -50.60 25.92
C GLY A 556 -14.73 -50.46 27.39
N SER A 557 -15.98 -50.07 27.66
CA SER A 557 -16.93 -50.78 28.53
C SER A 557 -18.07 -49.84 28.96
N ASP A 558 -19.01 -49.57 28.05
CA ASP A 558 -20.37 -49.26 28.47
C ASP A 558 -20.99 -50.57 28.95
N ASN A 559 -20.71 -50.91 30.21
CA ASN A 559 -21.61 -51.74 31.01
C ASN A 559 -21.93 -50.88 32.23
N GLU A 560 -22.96 -50.05 32.08
CA GLU A 560 -23.69 -49.47 33.21
C GLU A 560 -24.16 -50.63 34.09
N ALA A 561 -23.40 -50.86 35.17
CA ALA A 561 -23.89 -51.62 36.30
C ALA A 561 -25.00 -50.79 36.93
N ILE A 562 -26.22 -51.29 36.78
CA ILE A 562 -27.35 -51.02 37.65
C ILE A 562 -26.87 -51.20 39.09
N SER A 563 -26.87 -50.14 39.88
CA SER A 563 -26.92 -50.24 41.34
C SER A 563 -28.04 -49.34 41.85
N LEU A 564 -29.14 -50.00 42.19
CA LEU A 564 -30.17 -49.51 43.10
C LEU A 564 -29.52 -49.04 44.41
N ASN A 565 -29.78 -47.78 44.76
CA ASN A 565 -30.28 -47.37 46.08
C ASN A 565 -30.85 -45.95 45.99
#